data_AF-A0A0C3S0B8-F1
#
_entry.id   AF-A0A0C3S0B8-F1
#
_cell.length_a   1.000
_cell.length_b   1.000
_cell.length_c   1.000
_cell.angle_alpha   90.00
_cell.angle_beta   90.00
_cell.angle_gamma   90.00
#
_symmetry.space_group_name_H-M   'P 1'
#
loop_
_entity.id
_entity.type
_entity.pdbx_description
1 polymer ?
#
loop_
_entity_poly.entity_id
_entity_poly.type
_entity_poly.pdbx_seq_one_letter_code
_entity_poly.pdbx_strand_id
1 'polypeptide(L)'
;AYVWTGIDGIGCGVATLQVGLRLAAAENFASYDAWYRWYPGPMVVIEGLSLQPGNDLQFILLLANATAGFVTVINESSGESNFTTVSGPPLCQQNVGWMLERATSSEGLLPLPDFGSLNYTMAFASTVDGSIVDPSSPFVTVYDIVQDGVTETLPGLENATIKHVTQ
;
A
#
# COMPACT_ATOMS: atom_id res chain seq x y z
N ALA A 1 5.45 -6.07 7.82
CA ALA A 1 5.52 -5.02 6.79
C ALA A 1 4.12 -4.65 6.33
N TYR A 2 3.98 -3.52 5.66
CA TYR A 2 2.74 -3.07 5.05
C TYR A 2 2.97 -2.84 3.56
N VAL A 3 2.10 -3.39 2.73
CA VAL A 3 2.11 -3.23 1.29
C VAL A 3 0.85 -2.47 0.93
N TRP A 4 0.96 -1.25 0.44
CA TRP A 4 -0.23 -0.41 0.26
C TRP A 4 -0.14 0.48 -0.97
N THR A 5 -1.30 0.89 -1.46
CA THR A 5 -1.42 2.03 -2.36
C THR A 5 -2.16 3.15 -1.65
N GLY A 6 -1.83 4.39 -1.97
CA GLY A 6 -2.35 5.52 -1.22
C GLY A 6 -2.25 6.85 -1.93
N ILE A 7 -2.97 7.82 -1.39
CA ILE A 7 -2.99 9.21 -1.80
C ILE A 7 -2.42 10.07 -0.67
N ASP A 8 -1.52 10.98 -1.02
CA ASP A 8 -0.79 11.91 -0.15
C ASP A 8 0.22 11.25 0.82
N GLY A 9 0.59 11.96 1.89
CA GLY A 9 1.63 11.58 2.87
C GLY A 9 2.96 12.31 2.68
N ILE A 10 3.59 12.16 1.51
CA ILE A 10 4.82 12.91 1.18
C ILE A 10 4.43 14.34 0.79
N GLY A 11 5.00 15.36 1.41
CA GLY A 11 4.68 16.76 1.10
C GLY A 11 3.33 17.26 1.63
N CYS A 12 2.36 16.37 1.82
CA CYS A 12 1.09 16.64 2.50
C CYS A 12 1.09 16.03 3.92
N GLY A 13 1.55 16.79 4.91
CA GLY A 13 1.63 16.34 6.30
C GLY A 13 0.30 16.28 7.06
N VAL A 14 -0.82 16.59 6.42
CA VAL A 14 -2.14 16.67 7.07
C VAL A 14 -2.85 15.33 7.11
N ALA A 15 -2.87 14.62 5.97
CA ALA A 15 -3.63 13.39 5.80
C ALA A 15 -3.03 12.49 4.73
N THR A 16 -3.37 11.20 4.83
CA THR A 16 -3.06 10.20 3.81
C THR A 16 -4.16 9.17 3.82
N LEU A 17 -4.71 8.83 2.66
CA LEU A 17 -5.62 7.69 2.51
C LEU A 17 -4.84 6.52 1.94
N GLN A 18 -4.83 5.40 2.65
CA GLN A 18 -4.07 4.20 2.31
C GLN A 18 -5.00 2.99 2.33
N VAL A 19 -4.78 2.05 1.42
CA VAL A 19 -5.36 0.71 1.45
C VAL A 19 -4.30 -0.31 1.06
N GLY A 20 -4.29 -1.46 1.73
CA GLY A 20 -3.29 -2.46 1.44
C GLY A 20 -3.40 -3.74 2.26
N LEU A 21 -2.29 -4.46 2.29
CA LEU A 21 -2.08 -5.70 3.04
C LEU A 21 -1.08 -5.48 4.16
N ARG A 22 -1.36 -6.03 5.33
CA ARG A 22 -0.37 -6.21 6.40
C ARG A 22 0.21 -7.60 6.25
N LEU A 23 1.54 -7.68 6.14
CA LEU A 23 2.29 -8.93 6.15
C LEU A 23 2.93 -9.10 7.53
N ALA A 24 2.49 -10.07 8.30
CA ALA A 24 3.12 -10.44 9.56
C ALA A 24 3.67 -11.86 9.45
N ALA A 25 4.93 -12.05 9.86
CA ALA A 25 5.58 -13.35 9.86
C ALA A 25 6.38 -13.55 11.15
N ALA A 26 6.36 -14.78 11.65
CA ALA A 26 7.22 -15.33 12.70
C ALA A 26 7.67 -16.74 12.25
N GLU A 27 8.61 -17.36 12.96
CA GLU A 27 9.33 -18.57 12.51
C GLU A 27 8.49 -19.65 11.81
N ASN A 28 7.25 -19.89 12.26
CA ASN A 28 6.37 -20.91 11.69
C ASN A 28 4.94 -20.39 11.39
N PHE A 29 4.77 -19.07 11.31
CA PHE A 29 3.45 -18.47 11.15
C PHE A 29 3.51 -17.23 10.27
N ALA A 30 2.62 -17.15 9.28
CA ALA A 30 2.37 -15.95 8.52
C ALA A 30 0.88 -15.60 8.59
N SER A 31 0.58 -14.31 8.75
CA SER A 31 -0.79 -13.79 8.67
C SER A 31 -0.87 -12.56 7.79
N TYR A 32 -2.03 -12.41 7.17
CA TYR A 32 -2.33 -11.38 6.20
C TYR A 32 -3.64 -10.72 6.58
N ASP A 33 -3.64 -9.39 6.63
CA ASP A 33 -4.86 -8.61 6.85
C ASP A 33 -4.97 -7.55 5.75
N ALA A 34 -6.12 -7.49 5.08
CA ALA A 34 -6.45 -6.32 4.29
C ALA A 34 -6.84 -5.18 5.24
N TRP A 35 -6.43 -3.97 4.93
CA TRP A 35 -6.70 -2.82 5.77
C TRP A 35 -6.83 -1.54 4.95
N TYR A 36 -7.49 -0.55 5.53
CA TYR A 36 -7.41 0.83 5.08
C TYR A 36 -7.10 1.77 6.25
N ARG A 37 -6.59 2.94 5.93
CA ARG A 37 -6.33 3.98 6.92
C ARG A 37 -6.49 5.35 6.28
N TRP A 38 -7.24 6.21 6.97
CA TRP A 38 -7.21 7.66 6.72
C TRP A 38 -6.39 8.29 7.84
N TYR A 39 -5.09 8.46 7.64
CA TYR A 39 -4.19 9.09 8.63
C TYR A 39 -4.67 10.52 8.93
N PRO A 40 -4.65 10.98 10.21
CA PRO A 40 -4.07 10.36 11.40
C PRO A 40 -4.97 9.35 12.13
N GLY A 41 -6.13 9.01 11.56
CA GLY A 41 -7.02 7.99 12.10
C GLY A 41 -6.36 6.60 12.23
N PRO A 42 -7.01 5.68 12.96
CA PRO A 42 -6.50 4.34 13.13
C PRO A 42 -6.55 3.55 11.82
N MET A 43 -5.69 2.53 11.73
CA MET A 43 -5.83 1.49 10.72
C MET A 43 -7.09 0.67 11.03
N VAL A 44 -7.87 0.37 10.00
CA VAL A 44 -9.09 -0.45 10.09
C VAL A 44 -8.89 -1.70 9.26
N VAL A 45 -9.07 -2.87 9.88
CA VAL A 45 -9.02 -4.17 9.19
C VAL A 45 -10.28 -4.33 8.35
N ILE A 46 -10.10 -4.83 7.13
CA ILE A 46 -11.17 -5.13 6.18
C ILE A 46 -11.54 -6.59 6.34
N GLU A 47 -12.76 -6.82 6.82
CA GLU A 47 -13.32 -8.16 7.01
C GLU A 47 -14.00 -8.69 5.74
N GLY A 48 -14.24 -10.02 5.72
CA GLY A 48 -14.97 -10.68 4.62
C GLY A 48 -14.13 -10.99 3.39
N LEU A 49 -12.80 -10.98 3.53
CA LEU A 49 -11.86 -11.39 2.49
C LEU A 49 -11.03 -12.55 3.02
N SER A 50 -11.06 -13.68 2.32
CA SER A 50 -10.14 -14.78 2.57
C SER A 50 -8.79 -14.43 1.94
N LEU A 51 -7.70 -14.41 2.69
CA LEU A 51 -6.38 -14.05 2.19
C LEU A 51 -5.40 -15.21 2.34
N GLN A 52 -4.80 -15.63 1.23
CA GLN A 52 -3.81 -16.70 1.20
C GLN A 52 -2.60 -16.31 0.32
N PRO A 53 -1.41 -16.86 0.62
CA PRO A 53 -0.26 -16.70 -0.26
C PRO A 53 -0.59 -17.09 -1.71
N GLY A 54 -0.21 -16.24 -2.66
CA GLY A 54 -0.47 -16.45 -4.08
C GLY A 54 -1.83 -15.94 -4.58
N ASN A 55 -2.65 -15.29 -3.74
CA ASN A 55 -3.83 -14.59 -4.23
C ASN A 55 -3.46 -13.29 -4.96
N ASP A 56 -4.22 -12.99 -6.01
CA ASP A 56 -4.19 -11.72 -6.72
C ASP A 56 -5.22 -10.78 -6.09
N LEU A 57 -4.76 -9.62 -5.62
CA LEU A 57 -5.60 -8.64 -4.96
C LEU A 57 -5.65 -7.34 -5.77
N GLN A 58 -6.84 -6.79 -5.93
CA GLN A 58 -7.05 -5.47 -6.49
C GLN A 58 -7.43 -4.47 -5.39
N PHE A 59 -6.70 -3.35 -5.34
CA PHE A 59 -6.95 -2.25 -4.42
C PHE A 59 -7.37 -1.02 -5.22
N ILE A 60 -8.50 -0.41 -4.87
CA ILE A 60 -9.04 0.77 -5.55
C ILE A 60 -9.33 1.85 -4.53
N LEU A 61 -8.76 3.04 -4.76
CA LEU A 61 -9.08 4.26 -4.04
C LEU A 61 -9.77 5.24 -5.00
N LEU A 62 -10.93 5.75 -4.61
CA LEU A 62 -11.64 6.78 -5.36
C LEU A 62 -12.03 7.92 -4.43
N LEU A 63 -11.58 9.14 -4.71
CA LEU A 63 -11.98 10.31 -3.93
C LEU A 63 -13.27 10.91 -4.47
N ALA A 64 -14.24 11.12 -3.58
CA ALA A 64 -15.42 11.92 -3.89
C ALA A 64 -15.12 13.43 -3.75
N ASN A 65 -14.26 13.78 -2.78
CA ASN A 65 -13.68 15.11 -2.57
C ASN A 65 -12.45 14.98 -1.65
N ALA A 66 -11.88 16.10 -1.21
CA ALA A 66 -10.69 16.10 -0.33
C ALA A 66 -10.92 15.39 1.03
N THR A 67 -12.16 15.29 1.51
CA THR A 67 -12.50 14.76 2.84
C THR A 67 -13.30 13.47 2.83
N ALA A 68 -13.61 12.93 1.64
CA ALA A 68 -14.43 11.73 1.49
C ALA A 68 -14.03 10.93 0.25
N GLY A 69 -14.12 9.61 0.36
CA GLY A 69 -13.81 8.69 -0.74
C GLY A 69 -14.34 7.29 -0.49
N PHE A 70 -13.85 6.38 -1.32
CA PHE A 70 -14.21 4.97 -1.34
C PHE A 70 -12.96 4.13 -1.38
N VAL A 71 -13.00 3.03 -0.65
CA VAL A 71 -12.00 1.97 -0.65
C VAL A 71 -12.67 0.70 -1.14
N THR A 72 -12.12 0.09 -2.18
CA THR A 72 -12.52 -1.24 -2.63
C THR A 72 -11.32 -2.18 -2.57
N VAL A 73 -11.54 -3.36 -2.03
CA VAL A 73 -10.58 -4.46 -2.08
C VAL A 73 -11.26 -5.68 -2.68
N ILE A 74 -10.65 -6.26 -3.71
CA ILE A 74 -11.14 -7.45 -4.39
C ILE A 74 -10.05 -8.51 -4.29
N ASN A 75 -10.41 -9.70 -3.82
CA ASN A 75 -9.60 -10.88 -4.03
C ASN A 75 -10.03 -11.51 -5.35
N GLU A 76 -9.28 -11.24 -6.42
CA GLU A 76 -9.58 -11.73 -7.77
C GLU A 76 -9.52 -13.26 -7.84
N SER A 77 -8.71 -13.89 -6.98
CA SER A 77 -8.58 -15.35 -6.93
C SER A 77 -9.80 -16.05 -6.32
N SER A 78 -10.48 -15.42 -5.34
CA SER A 78 -11.69 -15.98 -4.72
C SER A 78 -12.99 -15.37 -5.24
N GLY A 79 -12.93 -14.19 -5.85
CA GLY A 79 -14.09 -13.37 -6.24
C GLY A 79 -14.73 -12.62 -5.08
N GLU A 80 -14.16 -12.68 -3.87
CA GLU A 80 -14.64 -11.92 -2.71
C GLU A 80 -14.26 -10.45 -2.86
N SER A 81 -15.15 -9.55 -2.43
CA SER A 81 -14.88 -8.11 -2.47
C SER A 81 -15.46 -7.40 -1.26
N ASN A 82 -14.81 -6.31 -0.88
CA ASN A 82 -15.27 -5.38 0.13
C ASN A 82 -15.28 -3.97 -0.45
N PHE A 83 -16.36 -3.23 -0.18
CA PHE A 83 -16.50 -1.83 -0.52
C PHE A 83 -16.81 -1.03 0.74
N THR A 84 -16.03 0.01 0.99
CA THR A 84 -16.13 0.85 2.19
C THR A 84 -16.15 2.33 1.81
N THR A 85 -17.10 3.08 2.38
CA THR A 85 -17.08 4.55 2.34
C THR A 85 -16.17 5.08 3.44
N VAL A 86 -15.34 6.05 3.13
CA VAL A 86 -14.35 6.59 4.07
C VAL A 86 -14.41 8.11 4.09
N SER A 87 -14.07 8.69 5.26
CA SER A 87 -13.95 10.13 5.45
C SER A 87 -12.87 10.45 6.46
N GLY A 88 -12.32 11.65 6.37
CA GLY A 88 -11.29 12.13 7.30
C GLY A 88 -10.82 13.55 6.98
N PRO A 89 -9.71 14.00 7.60
CA PRO A 89 -9.13 15.31 7.33
C PRO A 89 -8.79 15.49 5.84
N PRO A 90 -8.79 16.74 5.33
CA PRO A 90 -8.63 17.00 3.91
C PRO A 90 -7.27 16.50 3.39
N LEU A 91 -7.34 15.73 2.32
CA LEU A 91 -6.23 15.36 1.45
C LEU A 91 -5.82 16.56 0.59
N CYS A 92 -4.52 16.71 0.34
CA CYS A 92 -3.97 17.67 -0.60
C CYS A 92 -4.15 17.21 -2.06
N GLN A 93 -4.29 15.91 -2.29
CA GLN A 93 -4.47 15.26 -3.60
C GLN A 93 -3.30 15.50 -4.56
N GLN A 94 -2.07 15.47 -4.03
CA GLN A 94 -0.85 15.83 -4.78
C GLN A 94 0.01 14.63 -5.13
N ASN A 95 -0.16 13.52 -4.41
CA ASN A 95 0.70 12.35 -4.55
C ASN A 95 -0.13 11.08 -4.58
N VAL A 96 0.36 10.11 -5.35
CA VAL A 96 -0.07 8.72 -5.27
C VAL A 96 1.16 7.86 -5.07
N GLY A 97 1.02 6.73 -4.39
CA GLY A 97 2.13 5.83 -4.13
C GLY A 97 1.72 4.36 -4.18
N TRP A 98 2.70 3.53 -4.52
CA TRP A 98 2.68 2.07 -4.39
C TRP A 98 3.87 1.70 -3.51
N MET A 99 3.60 1.31 -2.28
CA MET A 99 4.57 1.39 -1.19
C MET A 99 4.68 0.10 -0.42
N LEU A 100 5.92 -0.25 -0.11
CA LEU A 100 6.26 -1.17 0.96
C LEU A 100 6.78 -0.34 2.14
N GLU A 101 6.21 -0.56 3.31
CA GLU A 101 6.60 0.11 4.55
C GLU A 101 6.98 -0.92 5.62
N ARG A 102 8.11 -0.67 6.29
CA ARG A 102 8.51 -1.47 7.44
C ARG A 102 7.65 -1.11 8.64
N ALA A 103 7.16 -2.14 9.32
CA ALA A 103 6.36 -1.95 10.52
C ALA A 103 7.22 -1.46 11.70
N THR A 104 6.60 -0.71 12.61
CA THR A 104 7.23 -0.22 13.84
C THR A 104 6.51 -0.76 15.06
N SER A 105 7.23 -0.97 16.15
CA SER A 105 6.70 -1.20 17.50
C SER A 105 7.13 -0.07 18.45
N SER A 106 6.74 -0.16 19.72
CA SER A 106 7.25 0.72 20.77
C SER A 106 8.77 0.63 20.96
N GLU A 107 9.40 -0.45 20.48
CA GLU A 107 10.84 -0.70 20.58
C GLU A 107 11.61 -0.25 19.34
N GLY A 108 10.91 0.24 18.30
CA GLY A 108 11.51 0.75 17.06
C GLY A 108 11.05 0.02 15.81
N LEU A 109 11.92 -0.07 14.80
CA LEU A 109 11.63 -0.77 13.56
C LEU A 109 11.58 -2.28 13.80
N LEU A 110 10.51 -2.94 13.34
CA LEU A 110 10.42 -4.40 13.36
C LEU A 110 11.23 -5.00 12.21
N PRO A 111 11.73 -6.24 12.35
CA PRO A 111 12.36 -6.94 11.24
C PRO A 111 11.48 -6.95 9.99
N LEU A 112 12.09 -6.71 8.83
CA LEU A 112 11.41 -6.84 7.55
C LEU A 112 11.24 -8.34 7.26
N PRO A 113 10.02 -8.86 7.08
CA PRO A 113 9.83 -10.25 6.71
C PRO A 113 10.33 -10.48 5.28
N ASP A 114 10.89 -11.66 5.02
CA ASP A 114 11.19 -12.06 3.64
C ASP A 114 9.89 -12.34 2.89
N PHE A 115 9.49 -11.39 2.04
CA PHE A 115 8.31 -11.47 1.19
C PHE A 115 8.65 -11.94 -0.23
N GLY A 116 9.91 -12.29 -0.51
CA GLY A 116 10.39 -12.64 -1.85
C GLY A 116 10.27 -11.48 -2.82
N SER A 117 9.16 -11.42 -3.57
CA SER A 117 8.86 -10.38 -4.56
C SER A 117 7.40 -9.99 -4.50
N LEU A 118 7.14 -8.68 -4.48
CA LEU A 118 5.82 -8.08 -4.59
C LEU A 118 5.73 -7.32 -5.91
N ASN A 119 4.62 -7.44 -6.62
CA ASN A 119 4.42 -6.78 -7.92
C ASN A 119 3.09 -6.02 -7.91
N TYR A 120 3.14 -4.72 -8.19
CA TYR A 120 1.93 -3.94 -8.45
C TYR A 120 1.62 -3.98 -9.94
N THR A 121 0.84 -4.98 -10.35
CA THR A 121 0.39 -5.09 -11.74
C THR A 121 -0.76 -4.14 -12.01
N MET A 122 -0.85 -3.63 -13.25
CA MET A 122 -1.91 -2.69 -13.67
C MET A 122 -2.06 -1.48 -12.73
N ALA A 123 -0.95 -1.04 -12.14
CA ALA A 123 -0.91 0.11 -11.25
C ALA A 123 -1.02 1.42 -12.03
N PHE A 124 -2.05 2.21 -11.75
CA PHE A 124 -2.19 3.56 -12.26
C PHE A 124 -3.00 4.42 -11.30
N ALA A 125 -2.90 5.74 -11.48
CA ALA A 125 -3.82 6.71 -10.93
C ALA A 125 -4.32 7.62 -12.05
N SER A 126 -5.55 8.08 -11.93
CA SER A 126 -6.13 9.07 -12.84
C SER A 126 -6.52 10.34 -12.10
N THR A 127 -6.33 11.46 -12.77
CA THR A 127 -6.79 12.77 -12.31
C THR A 127 -8.17 13.10 -12.89
N VAL A 128 -8.83 14.10 -12.32
CA VAL A 128 -10.16 14.56 -12.77
C VAL A 128 -10.19 15.05 -14.23
N ASP A 129 -9.04 15.47 -14.77
CA ASP A 129 -8.89 15.88 -16.17
C ASP A 129 -8.60 14.71 -17.13
N GLY A 130 -8.54 13.47 -16.60
CA GLY A 130 -8.30 12.26 -17.37
C GLY A 130 -6.83 11.92 -17.60
N SER A 131 -5.89 12.69 -17.05
CA SER A 131 -4.47 12.32 -17.11
C SER A 131 -4.23 11.04 -16.31
N ILE A 132 -3.36 10.18 -16.82
CA ILE A 132 -2.99 8.91 -16.18
C ILE A 132 -1.51 8.97 -15.80
N VAL A 133 -1.19 8.53 -14.59
CA VAL A 133 0.17 8.29 -14.12
C VAL A 133 0.30 6.86 -13.62
N ASP A 134 1.41 6.22 -13.92
CA ASP A 134 1.73 4.85 -13.52
C ASP A 134 3.17 4.77 -12.99
N PRO A 135 3.60 3.64 -12.40
CA PRO A 135 4.96 3.48 -11.89
C PRO A 135 6.11 3.69 -12.88
N SER A 136 5.85 3.62 -14.19
CA SER A 136 6.86 3.85 -15.23
C SER A 136 7.00 5.32 -15.64
N SER A 137 6.12 6.20 -15.12
CA SER A 137 6.14 7.63 -15.40
C SER A 137 7.46 8.28 -15.00
N PRO A 138 8.00 9.23 -15.80
CA PRO A 138 9.26 9.92 -15.50
C PRO A 138 9.19 10.82 -14.25
N PHE A 139 7.99 11.02 -13.69
CA PHE A 139 7.78 11.80 -12.47
C PHE A 139 7.76 10.94 -11.20
N VAL A 140 7.92 9.61 -11.33
CA VAL A 140 7.96 8.70 -10.18
C VAL A 140 9.28 8.86 -9.44
N THR A 141 9.18 9.08 -8.13
CA THR A 141 10.33 8.98 -7.22
C THR A 141 10.35 7.59 -6.62
N VAL A 142 11.49 6.93 -6.71
CA VAL A 142 11.69 5.59 -6.16
C VAL A 142 12.35 5.67 -4.81
N TYR A 143 11.81 4.93 -3.84
CA TYR A 143 12.33 4.83 -2.48
C TYR A 143 12.68 3.37 -2.16
N ASP A 144 13.73 3.20 -1.36
CA ASP A 144 14.18 1.90 -0.85
C ASP A 144 14.28 1.91 0.67
N ILE A 145 14.07 0.72 1.25
CA ILE A 145 14.32 0.49 2.66
C ILE A 145 15.82 0.24 2.84
N VAL A 146 16.46 1.17 3.54
CA VAL A 146 17.86 1.08 3.96
C VAL A 146 17.92 1.11 5.48
N GLN A 147 18.54 0.11 6.09
CA GLN A 147 18.78 0.06 7.53
C GLN A 147 20.27 -0.16 7.80
N ASP A 148 20.85 0.65 8.69
CA ASP A 148 22.26 0.53 9.10
C ASP A 148 23.24 0.51 7.90
N GLY A 149 22.89 1.23 6.83
CA GLY A 149 23.66 1.29 5.59
C GLY A 149 23.45 0.11 4.64
N VAL A 150 22.57 -0.83 4.97
CA VAL A 150 22.24 -2.00 4.15
C VAL A 150 20.90 -1.80 3.45
N THR A 151 20.91 -1.94 2.13
CA THR A 151 19.71 -1.96 1.31
C THR A 151 19.00 -3.30 1.46
N GLU A 152 17.72 -3.28 1.85
CA GLU A 152 16.89 -4.47 2.04
C GLU A 152 15.83 -4.66 0.96
N THR A 153 15.61 -3.65 0.12
CA THR A 153 14.67 -3.72 -1.00
C THR A 153 15.33 -3.34 -2.32
N LEU A 154 14.86 -3.96 -3.40
CA LEU A 154 15.23 -3.59 -4.77
C LEU A 154 13.96 -3.29 -5.57
N PRO A 155 13.74 -2.04 -6.01
CA PRO A 155 12.55 -1.63 -6.73
C PRO A 155 12.77 -1.77 -8.24
N GLY A 156 11.78 -2.34 -8.93
CA GLY A 156 11.69 -2.38 -10.39
C GLY A 156 10.68 -1.35 -10.88
N LEU A 157 11.08 -0.52 -11.83
CA LEU A 157 10.22 0.52 -12.41
C LEU A 157 9.07 -0.07 -13.26
N GLU A 158 9.31 -1.22 -13.90
CA GLU A 158 8.25 -1.97 -14.58
C GLU A 158 7.34 -2.61 -13.51
N ASN A 159 6.10 -2.10 -13.38
CA ASN A 159 5.07 -2.58 -12.44
C ASN A 159 5.35 -2.36 -10.94
N ALA A 160 6.15 -1.36 -10.57
CA ALA A 160 6.52 -1.10 -9.17
C ALA A 160 6.88 -2.40 -8.40
N THR A 161 7.64 -3.29 -9.02
CA THR A 161 8.09 -4.52 -8.37
C THR A 161 8.97 -4.16 -7.18
N ILE A 162 8.80 -4.82 -6.04
CA ILE A 162 9.65 -4.67 -4.87
C ILE A 162 10.16 -6.05 -4.48
N LYS A 163 11.48 -6.25 -4.53
CA LYS A 163 12.12 -7.50 -4.10
C LYS A 163 12.77 -7.33 -2.76
N HIS A 164 12.62 -8.33 -1.89
CA HIS A 164 13.40 -8.43 -0.67
C HIS A 164 14.83 -8.84 -1.02
N VAL A 165 15.82 -8.19 -0.40
CA VAL A 165 17.23 -8.58 -0.52
C VAL A 165 17.55 -9.52 0.63
N THR A 166 17.56 -10.82 0.36
CA THR A 166 18.04 -11.81 1.33
C THR A 166 19.55 -11.64 1.51
N GLN A 167 19.97 -11.50 2.77
CA GLN A 167 21.39 -11.49 3.16
C GLN A 167 21.88 -12.90 3.49
#